data_AF-A0A0R3SDQ9-F1
#
_entry.id   AF-A0A0R3SDQ9-F1
#
_cell.length_a   1.000
_cell.length_b   1.000
_cell.length_c   1.000
_cell.angle_alpha   90.00
_cell.angle_beta   90.00
_cell.angle_gamma   90.00
#
_symmetry.space_group_name_H-M   'P 1'
#
loop_
_entity.id
_entity.type
_entity.pdbx_description
1 polymer ?
#
loop_
_entity_poly.entity_id
_entity_poly.type
_entity_poly.pdbx_seq_one_letter_code
_entity_poly.pdbx_strand_id
1 'polypeptide(L)'
;MTTRYLKYGDEEYRNGGSYVNRWKHFYPSKCSGVWRHSVCIYDLYGMKPLFKPDSPYLFVNKFVMHINAPVLDVTERWFYDWQDWYYRHANESITDLDFYRNLPQVKYQLHRLPPPSNADQESKAI
;
A
#
# COMPACT_ATOMS: atom_id res chain seq x y z
N MET A 1 -6.27 13.67 -40.77
CA MET A 1 -6.34 14.26 -39.41
C MET A 1 -5.20 13.67 -38.59
N THR A 2 -4.20 14.49 -38.29
CA THR A 2 -2.93 14.06 -37.68
C THR A 2 -3.00 14.38 -36.18
N THR A 3 -3.14 13.37 -35.34
CA THR A 3 -3.14 13.52 -33.88
C THR A 3 -1.73 13.82 -33.41
N ARG A 4 -1.45 15.07 -33.02
CA ARG A 4 -0.19 15.45 -32.38
C ARG A 4 -0.14 14.83 -30.97
N TYR A 5 0.74 13.87 -30.78
CA TYR A 5 1.16 13.43 -29.45
C TYR A 5 1.83 14.61 -28.73
N LEU A 6 1.21 15.11 -27.66
CA LEU A 6 1.82 16.12 -26.78
C LEU A 6 2.95 15.45 -25.98
N LYS A 7 4.16 15.52 -26.55
CA LYS A 7 5.41 14.98 -26.00
C LYS A 7 5.84 15.61 -24.65
N TYR A 8 5.17 16.69 -24.23
CA TYR A 8 5.53 17.50 -23.06
C TYR A 8 4.58 17.35 -21.86
N GLY A 9 3.43 16.70 -22.01
CA GLY A 9 2.44 16.57 -20.92
C GLY A 9 2.82 15.55 -19.83
N ASP A 10 3.70 14.60 -20.14
CA ASP A 10 4.08 13.53 -19.20
C ASP A 10 5.04 14.02 -18.10
N GLU A 11 5.90 15.00 -18.37
CA GLU A 11 6.85 15.53 -17.38
C GLU A 11 6.17 16.38 -16.32
N GLU A 12 5.21 17.22 -16.73
CA GLU A 12 4.44 18.07 -15.82
C GLU A 12 3.54 17.23 -14.90
N TYR A 13 2.96 16.15 -15.44
CA TYR A 13 2.17 15.20 -14.66
C TYR A 13 3.01 14.39 -13.66
N ARG A 14 4.25 14.03 -14.02
CA ARG A 14 5.23 13.42 -13.10
C ARG A 14 5.66 14.35 -11.98
N ASN A 15 5.69 15.66 -12.23
CA ASN A 15 6.07 16.68 -11.25
C ASN A 15 4.94 17.09 -10.29
N GLY A 16 3.75 16.47 -10.38
CA GLY A 16 2.68 16.61 -9.38
C GLY A 16 1.98 17.98 -9.36
N GLY A 17 2.02 18.72 -10.48
CA GLY A 17 1.67 20.14 -10.51
C GLY A 17 0.18 20.52 -10.37
N SER A 18 -0.78 19.61 -10.54
CA SER A 18 -2.19 20.08 -10.62
C SER A 18 -3.30 19.12 -10.19
N TYR A 19 -3.00 17.88 -9.78
CA TYR A 19 -3.95 17.04 -9.06
C TYR A 19 -3.21 16.21 -8.01
N VAL A 20 -3.50 16.47 -6.74
CA VAL A 20 -2.91 15.76 -5.61
C VAL A 20 -3.51 14.35 -5.54
N ASN A 21 -3.09 13.48 -6.45
CA ASN A 21 -3.08 12.04 -6.15
C ASN A 21 -1.94 11.83 -5.15
N ARG A 22 -2.26 11.97 -3.87
CA ARG A 22 -1.35 11.79 -2.72
C ARG A 22 -0.91 10.31 -2.55
N TRP A 23 -0.85 9.54 -3.64
CA TRP A 23 -0.37 8.17 -3.73
C TRP A 23 1.12 8.14 -4.11
N LYS A 24 1.96 8.92 -3.42
CA LYS A 24 3.42 8.97 -3.72
C LYS A 24 4.10 7.60 -3.53
N HIS A 25 3.52 6.73 -2.69
CA HIS A 25 4.07 5.39 -2.44
C HIS A 25 3.84 4.35 -3.53
N PHE A 26 2.98 4.61 -4.52
CA PHE A 26 2.67 3.66 -5.60
C PHE A 26 3.25 4.05 -6.96
N TYR A 27 4.30 4.87 -6.98
CA TYR A 27 5.12 5.09 -8.16
C TYR A 27 6.38 4.22 -8.09
N PRO A 28 6.31 2.94 -8.51
CA PRO A 28 7.49 2.11 -8.53
C PRO A 28 8.48 2.68 -9.57
N SER A 29 9.78 2.60 -9.28
CA SER A 29 10.83 3.01 -10.23
C SER A 29 10.80 2.20 -11.52
N LYS A 30 10.26 0.98 -11.47
CA LYS A 30 9.96 0.12 -12.62
C LYS A 30 8.54 -0.43 -12.50
N CYS A 31 7.73 -0.29 -13.56
CA CYS A 31 6.43 -0.93 -13.64
C CYS A 31 6.60 -2.31 -14.28
N SER A 32 6.07 -3.35 -13.65
CA SER A 32 6.10 -4.72 -14.19
C SER A 32 5.06 -4.93 -15.29
N GLY A 33 3.93 -4.23 -15.22
CA GLY A 33 2.89 -4.26 -16.25
C GLY A 33 2.96 -3.04 -17.17
N VAL A 34 1.87 -2.27 -17.25
CA VAL A 34 1.71 -1.20 -18.24
C VAL A 34 1.51 0.16 -17.59
N TRP A 35 2.25 1.17 -18.08
CA TRP A 35 2.01 2.56 -17.70
C TRP A 35 0.81 3.15 -18.44
N ARG A 36 -0.11 3.78 -17.70
CA ARG A 36 -1.21 4.57 -18.27
C ARG A 36 -1.45 5.81 -17.40
N HIS A 37 -1.47 7.00 -17.99
CA HIS A 37 -1.66 8.26 -17.25
C HIS A 37 -0.71 8.38 -16.04
N SER A 38 0.55 8.02 -16.25
CA SER A 38 1.60 7.96 -15.22
C SER A 38 1.34 7.03 -14.03
N VAL A 39 0.33 6.16 -14.08
CA VAL A 39 0.07 5.14 -13.04
C VAL A 39 0.38 3.75 -13.60
N CYS A 40 1.12 2.96 -12.83
CA CYS A 40 1.42 1.58 -13.17
C CYS A 40 0.17 0.71 -13.00
N ILE A 41 -0.17 -0.04 -14.03
CA ILE A 41 -1.13 -1.14 -13.97
C ILE A 41 -0.31 -2.40 -13.78
N TYR A 42 -0.33 -2.95 -12.58
CA TYR A 42 0.49 -4.11 -12.23
C TYR A 42 0.00 -5.38 -12.93
N ASP A 43 0.96 -6.21 -13.33
CA ASP A 43 0.76 -7.63 -13.61
C ASP A 43 0.87 -8.44 -12.30
N LEU A 44 0.73 -9.76 -12.38
CA LEU A 44 0.86 -10.64 -11.19
C LEU A 44 2.24 -10.55 -10.53
N TYR A 45 3.30 -10.35 -11.31
CA TYR A 45 4.65 -10.24 -10.77
C TYR A 45 4.82 -9.00 -9.91
N GLY A 46 4.31 -7.85 -10.37
CA GLY A 46 4.33 -6.59 -9.61
C GLY A 46 3.42 -6.59 -8.39
N MET A 47 2.35 -7.38 -8.40
CA MET A 47 1.46 -7.55 -7.25
C MET A 47 2.01 -8.49 -6.18
N LYS A 48 2.90 -9.44 -6.53
CA LYS A 48 3.44 -10.44 -5.61
C LYS A 48 3.96 -9.87 -4.27
N PRO A 49 4.70 -8.75 -4.23
CA PRO A 49 5.16 -8.17 -2.96
C PRO A 49 4.05 -7.63 -2.07
N LEU A 50 2.87 -7.35 -2.64
CA LEU A 50 1.69 -6.81 -1.95
C LEU A 50 0.77 -7.91 -1.41
N PHE A 51 0.88 -9.14 -1.94
CA PHE A 51 0.20 -10.32 -1.43
C PHE A 51 0.88 -10.87 -0.17
N LYS A 52 0.91 -10.03 0.86
CA LYS A 52 1.40 -10.41 2.18
C LYS A 52 0.36 -10.13 3.26
N PRO A 53 0.23 -10.99 4.27
CA PRO A 53 -0.80 -10.87 5.29
C PRO A 53 -0.59 -9.66 6.20
N ASP A 54 0.68 -9.31 6.39
CA ASP A 54 1.20 -8.18 7.16
C ASP A 54 1.42 -6.93 6.30
N SER A 55 0.93 -6.92 5.06
CA SER A 55 1.10 -5.77 4.17
C SER A 55 0.50 -4.52 4.82
N PRO A 56 1.27 -3.42 4.94
CA PRO A 56 0.75 -2.18 5.51
C PRO A 56 -0.15 -1.41 4.54
N TYR A 57 -0.27 -1.89 3.30
CA TYR A 57 -1.05 -1.24 2.26
C TYR A 57 -2.45 -1.83 2.20
N LEU A 58 -3.45 -1.02 2.55
CA LEU A 58 -4.86 -1.42 2.54
C LEU A 58 -5.48 -1.45 1.14
N PHE A 59 -4.96 -0.63 0.22
CA PHE A 59 -5.48 -0.48 -1.13
C PHE A 59 -4.34 -0.39 -2.13
N VAL A 60 -4.59 -0.85 -3.35
CA VAL A 60 -3.65 -0.78 -4.48
C VAL A 60 -4.33 -0.11 -5.66
N ASN A 61 -3.59 0.74 -6.36
CA ASN A 61 -4.04 1.41 -7.58
C ASN A 61 -3.00 1.15 -8.70
N LYS A 62 -3.37 0.81 -9.94
CA LYS A 62 -4.73 0.72 -10.51
C LYS A 62 -5.03 -0.63 -11.16
N PHE A 63 -6.31 -0.99 -11.15
CA PHE A 63 -6.85 -2.15 -11.87
C PHE A 63 -7.70 -1.70 -13.05
N VAL A 64 -7.56 -2.39 -14.18
CA VAL A 64 -8.27 -2.11 -15.43
C VAL A 64 -8.61 -3.44 -16.08
N MET A 65 -9.90 -3.80 -16.10
CA MET A 65 -10.39 -5.11 -16.53
C MET A 65 -9.78 -5.60 -17.87
N HIS A 66 -9.72 -4.73 -18.89
CA HIS A 66 -9.18 -5.12 -20.20
C HIS A 66 -7.64 -5.23 -20.26
N ILE A 67 -6.93 -4.91 -19.18
CA ILE A 67 -5.46 -4.95 -19.11
C ILE A 67 -5.00 -6.03 -18.13
N ASN A 68 -5.63 -6.11 -16.95
CA ASN A 68 -5.17 -6.98 -15.87
C ASN A 68 -6.31 -7.70 -15.14
N ALA A 69 -7.39 -8.10 -15.83
CA ALA A 69 -8.43 -8.97 -15.27
C ALA A 69 -7.87 -10.19 -14.50
N PRO A 70 -6.88 -10.96 -15.02
CA PRO A 70 -6.34 -12.11 -14.27
C PRO A 70 -5.70 -11.72 -12.92
N VAL A 71 -5.22 -10.48 -12.81
CA VAL A 71 -4.65 -9.97 -11.56
C VAL A 71 -5.75 -9.70 -10.54
N LEU A 72 -6.90 -9.19 -10.99
CA LEU A 72 -8.08 -9.00 -10.13
C LEU A 72 -8.58 -10.34 -9.57
N ASP A 73 -8.74 -11.35 -10.43
CA ASP A 73 -9.22 -12.67 -10.00
C ASP A 73 -8.33 -13.30 -8.92
N VAL A 74 -7.00 -13.22 -9.11
CA VAL A 74 -6.03 -13.72 -8.13
C VAL A 74 -6.05 -12.88 -6.85
N THR A 75 -6.16 -11.56 -6.96
CA THR A 75 -6.22 -10.66 -5.79
C THR A 75 -7.46 -10.92 -4.96
N GLU A 76 -8.62 -11.09 -5.60
CA GLU A 76 -9.89 -11.39 -4.94
C GLU A 76 -9.83 -12.73 -4.22
N ARG A 77 -9.36 -13.78 -4.90
CA ARG A 77 -9.21 -15.10 -4.27
C ARG A 77 -8.25 -15.07 -3.08
N TRP A 78 -7.08 -14.43 -3.25
CA TRP A 78 -6.11 -14.28 -2.16
C TRP A 78 -6.73 -13.55 -0.97
N PHE A 79 -7.50 -12.49 -1.20
CA PHE A 79 -8.15 -11.74 -0.13
C PHE A 79 -9.14 -12.60 0.67
N TYR A 80 -10.03 -13.34 -0.02
CA TYR A 80 -11.00 -14.20 0.66
C TYR A 80 -10.34 -15.40 1.36
N ASP A 81 -9.29 -15.99 0.79
CA ASP A 81 -8.53 -17.06 1.44
C ASP A 81 -7.90 -16.57 2.76
N TRP A 82 -7.33 -15.36 2.78
CA TRP A 82 -6.80 -14.75 4.00
C TRP A 82 -7.89 -14.37 5.00
N GLN A 83 -9.03 -13.88 4.52
CA GLN A 83 -10.16 -13.57 5.38
C GLN A 83 -10.67 -14.82 6.13
N ASP A 84 -10.83 -15.96 5.43
CA ASP A 84 -11.18 -17.24 6.08
C ASP A 84 -10.11 -17.69 7.07
N TRP A 85 -8.83 -17.53 6.72
CA TRP A 85 -7.73 -17.84 7.64
C TRP A 85 -7.79 -17.01 8.93
N TYR A 86 -7.96 -15.69 8.83
CA TYR A 86 -8.08 -14.79 9.98
C TYR A 86 -9.27 -15.14 10.89
N TYR A 87 -10.41 -15.53 10.30
CA TYR A 87 -11.57 -15.98 11.09
C TYR A 87 -11.26 -17.24 11.91
N ARG A 88 -10.45 -18.15 11.38
CA ARG A 88 -10.07 -19.41 12.07
C ARG A 88 -8.93 -19.23 13.06
N HIS A 89 -8.12 -18.17 12.92
CA HIS A 89 -6.91 -17.93 13.70
C HIS A 89 -6.95 -16.57 14.42
N ALA A 90 -8.11 -16.18 14.97
CA ALA A 90 -8.31 -14.88 15.61
C ALA A 90 -7.37 -14.60 16.79
N ASN A 91 -6.75 -15.62 17.37
CA ASN A 91 -5.79 -15.50 18.48
C ASN A 91 -4.35 -15.26 17.99
N GLU A 92 -4.08 -15.35 16.69
CA GLU A 92 -2.76 -15.14 16.10
C GLU A 92 -2.63 -13.70 15.59
N SER A 93 -1.58 -13.01 16.00
CA SER A 93 -1.25 -11.68 15.47
C SER A 93 -0.11 -11.79 14.46
N ILE A 94 -0.44 -11.50 13.20
CA ILE A 94 0.51 -11.41 12.10
C ILE A 94 0.80 -9.95 11.72
N THR A 95 0.37 -8.99 12.54
CA THR A 95 0.59 -7.56 12.29
C THR A 95 2.05 -7.19 12.51
N ASP A 96 2.70 -6.60 11.51
CA ASP A 96 4.05 -5.99 11.65
C ASP A 96 3.98 -4.72 12.51
N LEU A 97 3.99 -4.89 13.83
CA LEU A 97 3.96 -3.79 14.78
C LEU A 97 5.16 -2.85 14.63
N ASP A 98 6.30 -3.34 14.17
CA ASP A 98 7.51 -2.54 14.02
C ASP A 98 7.40 -1.59 12.84
N PHE A 99 6.77 -2.00 11.73
CA PHE A 99 6.40 -1.09 10.65
C PHE A 99 5.54 0.07 11.18
N TYR A 100 4.44 -0.24 11.88
CA TYR A 100 3.49 0.79 12.35
C TYR A 100 4.09 1.71 13.40
N ARG A 101 4.87 1.18 14.35
CA ARG A 101 5.60 1.98 15.37
C ARG A 101 6.55 2.98 14.74
N ASN A 102 7.10 2.64 13.57
CA ASN A 102 8.05 3.50 12.88
C ASN A 102 7.44 4.59 12.03
N LEU A 103 6.11 4.59 11.83
CA LEU A 103 5.42 5.61 11.06
C LEU A 103 5.57 7.01 11.69
N PRO A 104 5.86 8.07 10.91
CA PRO A 104 6.12 9.40 11.44
C PRO A 104 5.00 9.94 12.33
N GLN A 105 3.74 9.69 11.97
CA GLN A 105 2.57 10.09 12.75
C GLN A 105 2.47 9.34 14.09
N VAL A 106 2.86 8.06 14.13
CA VAL A 106 2.84 7.25 15.36
C VAL A 106 3.95 7.72 16.29
N LYS A 107 5.17 7.92 15.76
CA LYS A 107 6.27 8.53 16.52
C LYS A 107 5.88 9.90 17.05
N TYR A 108 5.33 10.78 16.21
CA TYR A 108 4.89 12.10 16.62
C TYR A 108 3.91 12.05 17.80
N GLN A 109 2.94 11.12 17.77
CA GLN A 109 1.98 10.96 18.85
C GLN A 109 2.63 10.42 20.13
N LEU A 110 3.51 9.41 20.03
CA LEU A 110 4.21 8.83 21.17
C LEU A 110 5.11 9.84 21.88
N HIS A 111 5.78 10.72 21.13
CA HIS A 111 6.65 11.76 21.67
C HIS A 111 5.89 12.92 22.34
N ARG A 112 4.56 13.01 22.13
CA ARG A 112 3.69 14.00 22.77
C ARG A 112 3.02 13.52 24.05
N LEU A 113 3.05 12.22 24.30
CA LEU A 113 2.55 11.69 25.55
C LEU A 113 3.53 12.03 26.67
N PRO A 114 3.05 12.45 27.86
CA PRO A 114 3.93 12.53 29.03
C PRO A 114 4.61 11.16 29.24
N PRO A 115 5.83 11.12 29.79
CA PRO A 115 6.48 9.87 30.09
C PRO A 115 5.54 8.99 30.95
N PRO A 116 5.53 7.66 30.73
CA PRO A 116 4.66 6.78 31.49
C PRO A 116 4.88 7.00 32.98
N SER A 117 3.78 7.11 33.73
CA SER A 117 3.86 7.24 35.18
C SER A 117 4.46 5.97 35.78
N ASN A 118 5.13 6.07 36.92
CA ASN A 118 5.79 4.92 37.56
C ASN A 118 4.85 3.72 37.82
N ALA A 119 3.54 3.92 37.81
CA ALA A 119 2.52 2.87 37.93
C ALA A 119 2.46 1.92 36.71
N ASP A 120 2.85 2.39 35.52
CA ASP A 120 2.81 1.58 34.28
C ASP A 120 4.07 0.71 34.10
N GLN A 121 5.09 0.91 34.93
CA GLN A 121 6.33 0.12 34.91
C GLN A 121 6.27 -1.11 35.82
N GLU A 122 5.49 -1.07 36.92
CA GLU A 122 5.33 -2.21 37.83
C GLU A 122 4.46 -3.34 37.25
N SER A 123 3.54 -3.03 36.33
CA SER A 123 2.66 -4.04 35.71
C SER A 123 3.32 -4.92 34.64
N LYS A 124 4.57 -4.62 34.25
CA LYS A 124 5.37 -5.42 33.30
C LYS A 124 6.48 -6.23 33.95
N ALA A 125 6.59 -6.18 35.28
CA ALA A 125 7.62 -6.88 36.05
C ALA A 125 7.12 -8.15 36.77
N ILE A 126 5.92 -8.64 36.42
CA ILE A 126 5.34 -9.90 36.90
C ILE A 126 5.09 -10.82 35.71
#